data_AF-A0A419EU79-F1
#
_entry.id   AF-A0A419EU79-F1
#
_cell.length_a   1.000
_cell.length_b   1.000
_cell.length_c   1.000
_cell.angle_alpha   90.00
_cell.angle_beta   90.00
_cell.angle_gamma   90.00
#
_symmetry.space_group_name_H-M   'P 1'
#
loop_
_entity.id
_entity.type
_entity.pdbx_description
1 polymer ?
#
loop_
_entity_poly.entity_id
_entity_poly.type
_entity_poly.pdbx_seq_one_letter_code
_entity_poly.pdbx_strand_id
1 'polypeptide(L)'
;MRKISLFFLISLCSISLSYVKAEENIPPLIPLPQKVEWLEEKFLLSNETGIECKSDELCSYFISKIKELTGINLSEKNKSGSNSRIIIKTNSSLESLNNEFYLLNISDAKVEIEAPYEEGLFRGMQTFFQLIPASVNISQNEDEVNINCCKIEDKPAFKWRGLNLDCARHFMSKDFIKRYVDILAYYKFNILHLHLTDDQGWRIEI
;
A
#
# COMPACT_ATOMS: atom_id res chain seq x y z
N MET A 1 59.27 26.71 40.00
CA MET A 1 59.21 25.50 39.15
C MET A 1 57.78 24.99 39.12
N ARG A 2 57.27 24.72 37.92
CA ARG A 2 56.03 23.99 37.56
C ARG A 2 54.66 24.58 37.97
N LYS A 3 54.17 25.48 37.11
CA LYS A 3 52.75 25.63 36.77
C LYS A 3 52.31 24.38 35.99
N ILE A 4 51.33 23.63 36.50
CA ILE A 4 50.65 22.51 35.80
C ILE A 4 49.16 22.73 36.08
N SER A 5 48.48 23.47 35.20
CA SER A 5 47.53 22.93 34.21
C SER A 5 46.44 22.06 34.84
N LEU A 6 45.45 22.72 35.46
CA LEU A 6 44.24 22.08 35.97
C LEU A 6 42.97 22.77 35.44
N PHE A 7 43.02 23.28 34.20
CA PHE A 7 41.90 24.01 33.59
C PHE A 7 41.59 23.58 32.15
N PHE A 8 42.18 22.49 31.66
CA PHE A 8 42.11 22.11 30.24
C PHE A 8 41.52 20.71 29.98
N LEU A 9 40.75 20.15 30.92
CA LEU A 9 40.16 18.82 30.77
C LEU A 9 38.64 18.76 31.08
N ILE A 10 37.93 19.88 30.98
CA ILE A 10 36.45 19.92 31.10
C ILE A 10 35.79 20.52 29.83
N SER A 11 36.58 20.80 28.77
CA SER A 11 36.06 21.40 27.52
C SER A 11 35.94 20.42 26.35
N LEU A 12 36.12 19.11 26.56
CA LEU A 12 36.07 18.10 25.49
C LEU A 12 35.00 17.03 25.73
N CYS A 13 33.92 17.41 26.39
CA CYS A 13 32.66 16.67 26.38
C CYS A 13 31.56 17.63 25.92
N SER A 14 31.79 18.29 24.79
CA SER A 14 30.70 18.68 23.90
C SER A 14 30.07 17.37 23.45
N ILE A 15 29.08 16.97 24.25
CA ILE A 15 28.06 15.99 23.93
C ILE A 15 27.66 16.27 22.48
N SER A 16 28.20 15.49 21.55
CA SER A 16 27.55 15.26 20.28
C SER A 16 26.28 14.53 20.66
N LEU A 17 25.24 15.31 20.95
CA LEU A 17 23.87 14.87 20.93
C LEU A 17 23.69 14.41 19.48
N SER A 18 24.06 13.17 19.20
CA SER A 18 23.59 12.47 18.03
C SER A 18 22.09 12.50 18.21
N TYR A 19 21.43 13.46 17.54
CA TYR A 19 20.02 13.39 17.29
C TYR A 19 19.83 12.04 16.62
N VAL A 20 19.41 11.05 17.40
CA VAL A 20 18.73 9.88 16.87
C VAL A 20 17.49 10.50 16.24
N LYS A 21 17.56 10.80 14.93
CA LYS A 21 16.37 11.08 14.12
C LYS A 21 15.48 9.89 14.43
N ALA A 22 14.34 10.14 15.09
CA ALA A 22 13.39 9.09 15.42
C ALA A 22 13.21 8.25 14.16
N GLU A 23 13.37 6.93 14.29
CA GLU A 23 13.19 5.99 13.19
C GLU A 23 11.83 6.30 12.57
N GLU A 24 11.82 6.89 11.37
CA GLU A 24 10.59 7.06 10.62
C GLU A 24 10.01 5.66 10.49
N ASN A 25 8.82 5.46 11.04
CA ASN A 25 8.09 4.20 10.93
C ASN A 25 7.75 3.98 9.46
N ILE A 26 8.72 3.49 8.70
CA ILE A 26 8.58 3.12 7.31
C ILE A 26 7.74 1.83 7.29
N PRO A 27 6.56 1.86 6.65
CA PRO A 27 5.69 0.70 6.64
C PRO A 27 6.37 -0.48 5.91
N PRO A 28 6.29 -1.71 6.46
CA PRO A 28 6.87 -2.88 5.82
C PRO A 28 6.03 -3.29 4.60
N LEU A 29 6.54 -3.02 3.40
CA LEU A 29 5.89 -3.41 2.15
C LEU A 29 6.14 -4.88 1.82
N ILE A 30 5.07 -5.62 1.57
CA ILE A 30 5.10 -7.06 1.24
C ILE A 30 4.25 -7.32 -0.02
N PRO A 31 4.84 -7.87 -1.10
CA PRO A 31 6.28 -8.02 -1.32
C PRO A 31 7.02 -6.69 -1.37
N LEU A 32 8.34 -6.72 -1.15
CA LEU A 32 9.19 -5.54 -1.28
C LEU A 32 9.18 -5.05 -2.76
N PRO A 33 8.82 -3.80 -3.04
CA PRO A 33 8.84 -3.26 -4.40
C PRO A 33 10.25 -3.20 -4.98
N GLN A 34 10.36 -3.20 -6.32
CA GLN A 34 11.65 -3.09 -6.99
C GLN A 34 12.41 -1.80 -6.65
N LYS A 35 11.71 -0.66 -6.54
CA LYS A 35 12.30 0.61 -6.12
C LYS A 35 11.35 1.37 -5.20
N VAL A 36 11.92 1.97 -4.16
CA VAL A 36 11.21 2.86 -3.23
C VAL A 36 12.13 4.03 -2.87
N GLU A 37 11.64 5.24 -3.04
CA GLU A 37 12.26 6.50 -2.61
C GLU A 37 11.32 7.16 -1.58
N TRP A 38 11.75 7.26 -0.33
CA TRP A 38 10.98 7.91 0.73
C TRP A 38 11.23 9.43 0.73
N LEU A 39 10.18 10.20 0.95
CA LEU A 39 10.21 11.66 1.05
C LEU A 39 9.84 12.08 2.48
N GLU A 40 10.32 13.25 2.92
CA GLU A 40 10.12 13.72 4.30
C GLU A 40 8.69 14.24 4.55
N GLU A 41 7.96 14.64 3.50
CA GLU A 41 6.59 15.11 3.64
C GLU A 41 5.60 13.96 3.91
N LYS A 42 4.37 14.34 4.29
CA LYS A 42 3.25 13.41 4.46
C LYS A 42 2.05 13.86 3.65
N PHE A 43 1.34 12.90 3.09
CA PHE A 43 0.04 13.10 2.48
C PHE A 43 -1.05 12.96 3.54
N LEU A 44 -1.94 13.94 3.59
CA LEU A 44 -3.09 13.94 4.50
C LEU A 44 -4.32 13.36 3.76
N LEU A 45 -4.69 12.14 4.11
CA LEU A 45 -5.90 11.48 3.63
C LEU A 45 -7.07 11.85 4.55
N SER A 46 -8.16 12.37 3.99
CA SER A 46 -9.34 12.79 4.75
C SER A 46 -10.63 12.62 3.94
N ASN A 47 -11.79 12.89 4.57
CA ASN A 47 -13.09 12.90 3.88
C ASN A 47 -13.19 13.98 2.77
N GLU A 48 -12.33 15.00 2.78
CA GLU A 48 -12.24 16.00 1.71
C GLU A 48 -11.38 15.54 0.53
N THR A 49 -10.61 14.46 0.67
CA THR A 49 -9.73 13.99 -0.41
C THR A 49 -10.58 13.52 -1.60
N GLY A 50 -10.36 14.16 -2.76
CA GLY A 50 -11.02 13.79 -4.00
C GLY A 50 -10.33 12.59 -4.67
N ILE A 51 -11.11 11.73 -5.32
CA ILE A 51 -10.57 10.60 -6.09
C ILE A 51 -11.05 10.63 -7.54
N GLU A 52 -10.14 10.33 -8.46
CA GLU A 52 -10.41 10.13 -9.88
C GLU A 52 -9.77 8.80 -10.31
N CYS A 53 -10.55 7.94 -10.97
CA CYS A 53 -10.05 6.65 -11.46
C CYS A 53 -10.34 6.44 -12.94
N LYS A 54 -9.57 5.54 -13.55
CA LYS A 54 -9.76 5.09 -14.92
C LYS A 54 -11.13 4.48 -15.20
N SER A 55 -11.72 3.81 -14.21
CA SER A 55 -13.00 3.10 -14.30
C SER A 55 -13.75 3.14 -12.96
N ASP A 56 -15.08 3.10 -13.03
CA ASP A 56 -15.98 3.17 -11.88
C ASP A 56 -15.79 1.98 -10.92
N GLU A 57 -15.46 0.79 -11.47
CA GLU A 57 -15.21 -0.42 -10.68
C GLU A 57 -13.97 -0.26 -9.79
N LEU A 58 -12.85 0.23 -10.36
CA LEU A 58 -11.63 0.49 -9.59
C LEU A 58 -11.86 1.56 -8.53
N CYS A 59 -12.60 2.62 -8.85
CA CYS A 59 -12.95 3.66 -7.90
C CYS A 59 -13.81 3.13 -6.75
N SER A 60 -14.86 2.37 -7.06
CA SER A 60 -15.72 1.74 -6.06
C SER A 60 -14.94 0.82 -5.13
N TYR A 61 -14.05 -0.02 -5.68
CA TYR A 61 -13.19 -0.90 -4.90
C TYR A 61 -12.24 -0.10 -4.00
N PHE A 62 -11.56 0.91 -4.53
CA PHE A 62 -10.63 1.74 -3.74
C PHE A 62 -11.33 2.45 -2.59
N ILE A 63 -12.44 3.13 -2.88
CA ILE A 63 -13.22 3.88 -1.89
C ILE A 63 -13.72 2.94 -0.80
N SER A 64 -14.26 1.78 -1.18
CA SER A 64 -14.70 0.76 -0.22
C SER A 64 -13.55 0.28 0.66
N LYS A 65 -12.36 0.05 0.08
CA LYS A 65 -11.22 -0.46 0.84
C LYS A 65 -10.61 0.60 1.78
N ILE A 66 -10.55 1.85 1.35
CA ILE A 66 -10.14 2.97 2.23
C ILE A 66 -11.09 3.10 3.42
N LYS A 67 -12.40 3.04 3.17
CA LYS A 67 -13.40 3.08 4.23
C LYS A 67 -13.24 1.91 5.20
N GLU A 68 -13.00 0.70 4.70
CA GLU A 68 -12.77 -0.49 5.53
C GLU A 68 -11.51 -0.33 6.42
N LEU A 69 -10.43 0.22 5.88
CA LEU A 69 -9.15 0.35 6.58
C LEU A 69 -9.11 1.54 7.55
N THR A 70 -9.77 2.65 7.21
CA THR A 70 -9.59 3.94 7.90
C THR A 70 -10.88 4.53 8.47
N GLY A 71 -12.04 4.14 7.97
CA GLY A 71 -13.33 4.80 8.24
C GLY A 71 -13.62 6.02 7.35
N ILE A 72 -12.62 6.53 6.61
CA ILE A 72 -12.75 7.70 5.75
C ILE A 72 -13.64 7.39 4.54
N ASN A 73 -14.58 8.29 4.26
CA ASN A 73 -15.49 8.22 3.12
C ASN A 73 -15.03 9.17 2.01
N LEU A 74 -14.23 8.63 1.09
CA LEU A 74 -13.81 9.36 -0.10
C LEU A 74 -15.00 9.63 -1.03
N SER A 75 -14.92 10.71 -1.80
CA SER A 75 -15.92 11.03 -2.82
C SER A 75 -15.27 11.24 -4.19
N GLU A 76 -15.89 10.68 -5.23
CA GLU A 76 -15.47 10.85 -6.63
C GLU A 76 -15.64 12.31 -7.12
N LYS A 77 -16.27 13.18 -6.32
CA LYS A 77 -16.50 14.57 -6.69
C LYS A 77 -15.35 15.43 -6.21
N ASN A 78 -14.79 16.19 -7.15
CA ASN A 78 -14.07 17.44 -6.87
C ASN A 78 -14.98 18.38 -6.07
N LYS A 79 -15.02 18.25 -4.73
CA LYS A 79 -15.35 19.41 -3.92
C LYS A 79 -14.20 20.38 -4.14
N SER A 80 -14.50 21.45 -4.87
CA SER A 80 -13.60 22.50 -5.37
C SER A 80 -12.85 23.29 -4.27
N GLY A 81 -12.57 22.69 -3.11
CA GLY A 81 -11.85 23.29 -1.99
C GLY A 81 -10.84 22.37 -1.30
N SER A 82 -10.64 21.11 -1.76
CA SER A 82 -9.60 20.23 -1.23
C SER A 82 -8.33 20.31 -2.08
N ASN A 83 -7.19 20.57 -1.44
CA ASN A 83 -5.88 20.56 -2.11
C ASN A 83 -5.39 19.12 -2.38
N SER A 84 -5.93 18.11 -1.67
CA SER A 84 -5.47 16.72 -1.73
C SER A 84 -6.28 15.89 -2.73
N ARG A 85 -5.59 15.22 -3.66
CA ARG A 85 -6.24 14.37 -4.70
C ARG A 85 -5.57 13.02 -4.86
N ILE A 86 -6.38 12.01 -5.18
CA ILE A 86 -5.94 10.66 -5.57
C ILE A 86 -6.32 10.46 -7.04
N ILE A 87 -5.34 10.11 -7.88
CA ILE A 87 -5.53 9.88 -9.30
C ILE A 87 -5.04 8.48 -9.66
N ILE A 88 -5.92 7.65 -10.21
CA ILE A 88 -5.61 6.28 -10.63
C ILE A 88 -5.86 6.17 -12.13
N LYS A 89 -4.81 6.20 -12.95
CA LYS A 89 -4.93 6.37 -14.41
C LYS A 89 -4.02 5.44 -15.19
N THR A 90 -4.46 5.00 -16.37
CA THR A 90 -3.60 4.26 -17.29
C THR A 90 -2.62 5.19 -18.00
N ASN A 91 -1.41 4.70 -18.27
CA ASN A 91 -0.39 5.40 -19.04
C ASN A 91 0.23 4.45 -20.07
N SER A 92 -0.15 4.62 -21.35
CA SER A 92 0.27 3.77 -22.47
C SER A 92 1.77 3.83 -22.76
N SER A 93 2.48 4.87 -22.31
CA SER A 93 3.94 4.94 -22.47
C SER A 93 4.68 3.85 -21.66
N LEU A 94 4.00 3.20 -20.71
CA LEU A 94 4.56 2.16 -19.84
C LEU A 94 4.32 0.74 -20.35
N GLU A 95 3.63 0.55 -21.49
CA GLU A 95 3.21 -0.79 -21.99
C GLU A 95 4.38 -1.76 -22.19
N SER A 96 5.57 -1.24 -22.51
CA SER A 96 6.78 -2.05 -22.74
C SER A 96 7.38 -2.67 -21.46
N LEU A 97 6.94 -2.25 -20.26
CA LEU A 97 7.61 -2.60 -19.00
C LEU A 97 7.12 -3.93 -18.40
N ASN A 98 5.81 -4.11 -18.26
CA ASN A 98 5.09 -5.31 -17.82
C ASN A 98 3.59 -4.99 -17.69
N ASN A 99 2.69 -5.97 -17.83
CA ASN A 99 1.26 -5.73 -17.64
C ASN A 99 0.88 -5.33 -16.20
N GLU A 100 1.61 -5.87 -15.21
CA GLU A 100 1.43 -5.62 -13.78
C GLU A 100 2.37 -4.51 -13.25
N PHE A 101 3.11 -3.82 -14.14
CA PHE A 101 3.95 -2.69 -13.73
C PHE A 101 3.10 -1.54 -13.21
N TYR A 102 3.57 -0.83 -12.18
CA TYR A 102 2.96 0.42 -11.76
C TYR A 102 4.00 1.42 -11.22
N LEU A 103 3.62 2.69 -11.32
CA LEU A 103 4.22 3.81 -10.61
C LEU A 103 3.24 4.24 -9.51
N LEU A 104 3.74 4.45 -8.30
CA LEU A 104 2.99 5.06 -7.20
C LEU A 104 3.79 6.25 -6.69
N ASN A 105 3.27 7.45 -6.92
CA ASN A 105 3.86 8.70 -6.47
C ASN A 105 2.95 9.35 -5.43
N ILE A 106 3.47 9.61 -4.25
CA ILE A 106 2.77 10.27 -3.15
C ILE A 106 3.57 11.54 -2.82
N SER A 107 2.93 12.69 -2.99
CA SER A 107 3.35 13.98 -2.48
C SER A 107 2.35 14.48 -1.43
N ASP A 108 2.66 15.61 -0.78
CA ASP A 108 1.79 16.27 0.20
C ASP A 108 0.38 16.63 -0.33
N ALA A 109 0.26 16.93 -1.62
CA ALA A 109 -0.99 17.31 -2.27
C ALA A 109 -1.60 16.22 -3.18
N LYS A 110 -0.84 15.20 -3.58
CA LYS A 110 -1.31 14.25 -4.60
C LYS A 110 -0.80 12.83 -4.39
N VAL A 111 -1.71 11.87 -4.49
CA VAL A 111 -1.40 10.45 -4.73
C VAL A 111 -1.71 10.14 -6.19
N GLU A 112 -0.76 9.54 -6.90
CA GLU A 112 -0.92 9.15 -8.29
C GLU A 112 -0.45 7.71 -8.50
N ILE A 113 -1.36 6.88 -8.98
CA ILE A 113 -1.10 5.49 -9.39
C ILE A 113 -1.22 5.42 -10.91
N GLU A 114 -0.12 5.09 -11.58
CA GLU A 114 -0.06 4.93 -13.03
C GLU A 114 0.39 3.53 -13.42
N ALA A 115 -0.24 2.96 -14.44
CA ALA A 115 0.13 1.65 -14.98
C ALA A 115 -0.27 1.55 -16.46
N PRO A 116 0.31 0.63 -17.24
CA PRO A 116 -0.12 0.44 -18.62
C PRO A 116 -1.53 -0.16 -18.72
N TYR A 117 -1.91 -1.03 -17.77
CA TYR A 117 -3.21 -1.71 -17.74
C TYR A 117 -3.80 -1.70 -16.32
N GLU A 118 -5.09 -2.02 -16.21
CA GLU A 118 -5.80 -2.09 -14.93
C GLU A 118 -5.20 -3.10 -13.94
N GLU A 119 -4.58 -4.18 -14.44
CA GLU A 119 -3.85 -5.15 -13.61
C GLU A 119 -2.77 -4.45 -12.77
N GLY A 120 -1.95 -3.60 -13.38
CA GLY A 120 -0.92 -2.83 -12.69
C GLY A 120 -1.51 -1.77 -11.75
N LEU A 121 -2.59 -1.09 -12.14
CA LEU A 121 -3.29 -0.16 -11.25
C LEU A 121 -3.73 -0.86 -9.97
N PHE A 122 -4.35 -2.04 -10.12
CA PHE A 122 -4.78 -2.84 -8.99
C PHE A 122 -3.61 -3.24 -8.08
N ARG A 123 -2.44 -3.62 -8.63
CA ARG A 123 -1.23 -3.90 -7.82
C ARG A 123 -0.73 -2.65 -7.08
N GLY A 124 -0.75 -1.49 -7.73
CA GLY A 124 -0.38 -0.21 -7.11
C GLY A 124 -1.31 0.16 -5.95
N MET A 125 -2.61 -0.10 -6.09
CA MET A 125 -3.59 0.11 -5.02
C MET A 125 -3.27 -0.77 -3.80
N GLN A 126 -2.89 -2.04 -4.00
CA GLN A 126 -2.49 -2.90 -2.88
C GLN A 126 -1.29 -2.35 -2.12
N THR A 127 -0.30 -1.80 -2.84
CA THR A 127 0.85 -1.14 -2.21
C THR A 127 0.41 0.10 -1.45
N PHE A 128 -0.45 0.93 -2.03
CA PHE A 128 -0.99 2.10 -1.32
C PHE A 128 -1.69 1.70 -0.02
N PHE A 129 -2.50 0.65 -0.02
CA PHE A 129 -3.17 0.17 1.20
C PHE A 129 -2.20 -0.31 2.27
N GLN A 130 -1.01 -0.80 1.90
CA GLN A 130 0.04 -1.17 2.86
C GLN A 130 0.79 0.05 3.42
N LEU A 131 0.71 1.21 2.77
CA LEU A 131 1.30 2.46 3.26
C LEU A 131 0.43 3.13 4.33
N ILE A 132 -0.83 2.73 4.46
CA ILE A 132 -1.70 3.18 5.55
C ILE A 132 -1.12 2.66 6.88
N PRO A 133 -0.83 3.53 7.87
CA PRO A 133 -0.22 3.09 9.11
C PRO A 133 -1.06 2.05 9.85
N ALA A 134 -0.43 0.99 10.37
CA ALA A 134 -1.12 -0.08 11.10
C ALA A 134 -1.78 0.39 12.42
N SER A 135 -1.43 1.57 12.92
CA SER A 135 -2.07 2.19 14.08
C SER A 135 -3.49 2.69 13.76
N VAL A 136 -3.77 2.98 12.49
CA VAL A 136 -5.10 3.41 12.05
C VAL A 136 -6.07 2.25 12.21
N ASN A 137 -7.17 2.50 12.89
CA ASN A 137 -8.23 1.50 13.07
C ASN A 137 -9.59 2.16 12.87
N ILE A 138 -10.45 1.52 12.08
CA ILE A 138 -11.83 1.95 11.84
C ILE A 138 -12.61 2.22 13.14
N SER A 139 -12.28 1.52 14.24
CA SER A 139 -12.94 1.75 15.53
C SER A 139 -12.67 3.12 16.14
N GLN A 140 -11.61 3.81 15.69
CA GLN A 140 -11.23 5.13 16.20
C GLN A 140 -11.87 6.27 15.40
N ASN A 141 -12.49 5.99 14.24
CA ASN A 141 -13.07 6.99 13.34
C ASN A 141 -12.14 8.20 13.17
N GLU A 142 -10.90 7.96 12.74
CA GLU A 142 -9.97 9.05 12.46
C GLU A 142 -10.51 9.90 11.30
N ASP A 143 -10.61 11.21 11.53
CA ASP A 143 -11.04 12.17 10.49
C ASP A 143 -9.96 12.34 9.40
N GLU A 144 -8.70 12.08 9.78
CA GLU A 144 -7.53 12.27 8.94
C GLU A 144 -6.46 11.21 9.21
N VAL A 145 -5.82 10.72 8.14
CA VAL A 145 -4.74 9.73 8.19
C VAL A 145 -3.51 10.28 7.48
N ASN A 146 -2.37 10.26 8.18
CA ASN A 146 -1.08 10.66 7.61
C ASN A 146 -0.39 9.48 6.92
N ILE A 147 -0.03 9.64 5.65
CA ILE A 147 0.70 8.63 4.86
C ILE A 147 2.05 9.23 4.46
N ASN A 148 3.15 8.49 4.63
CA ASN A 148 4.48 8.97 4.23
C ASN A 148 4.53 9.16 2.71
N CYS A 149 5.09 10.29 2.27
CA CYS A 149 5.32 10.55 0.86
C CYS A 149 6.43 9.64 0.32
N CYS A 150 6.26 9.18 -0.91
CA CYS A 150 7.21 8.26 -1.54
C CYS A 150 7.03 8.21 -3.05
N LYS A 151 8.05 7.70 -3.75
CA LYS A 151 7.96 7.26 -5.14
C LYS A 151 8.30 5.78 -5.22
N ILE A 152 7.43 5.01 -5.85
CA ILE A 152 7.57 3.56 -5.99
C ILE A 152 7.45 3.19 -7.46
N GLU A 153 8.39 2.38 -7.93
CA GLU A 153 8.30 1.68 -9.21
C GLU A 153 8.32 0.19 -8.91
N ASP A 154 7.34 -0.55 -9.44
CA ASP A 154 7.28 -1.98 -9.17
C ASP A 154 6.74 -2.80 -10.32
N LYS A 155 7.21 -4.05 -10.38
CA LYS A 155 6.67 -5.14 -11.20
C LYS A 155 7.08 -6.47 -10.58
N PRO A 156 6.29 -7.53 -10.79
CA PRO A 156 6.63 -8.83 -10.25
C PRO A 156 7.87 -9.41 -10.93
N ALA A 157 8.69 -10.13 -10.16
CA ALA A 157 9.80 -10.92 -10.70
C ALA A 157 9.30 -12.10 -11.55
N PHE A 158 8.14 -12.66 -11.20
CA PHE A 158 7.53 -13.81 -11.88
C PHE A 158 6.07 -13.54 -12.22
N LYS A 159 5.67 -13.89 -13.44
CA LYS A 159 4.29 -13.75 -13.91
C LYS A 159 3.31 -14.66 -13.15
N TRP A 160 3.75 -15.84 -12.71
CA TRP A 160 2.88 -16.79 -12.01
C TRP A 160 3.15 -16.77 -10.51
N ARG A 161 2.20 -16.23 -9.73
CA ARG A 161 2.27 -16.17 -8.26
C ARG A 161 0.99 -16.81 -7.73
N GLY A 162 1.03 -18.13 -7.62
CA GLY A 162 -0.14 -18.96 -7.37
C GLY A 162 -0.14 -19.61 -5.99
N LEU A 163 -1.35 -19.94 -5.52
CA LEU A 163 -1.57 -20.78 -4.33
C LEU A 163 -2.59 -21.88 -4.65
N ASN A 164 -2.33 -23.10 -4.20
CA ASN A 164 -3.24 -24.25 -4.32
C ASN A 164 -4.03 -24.47 -3.02
N LEU A 165 -5.35 -24.33 -3.08
CA LEU A 165 -6.25 -24.55 -1.95
C LEU A 165 -6.97 -25.88 -2.10
N ASP A 166 -6.77 -26.79 -1.15
CA ASP A 166 -7.46 -28.08 -1.07
C ASP A 166 -8.84 -27.93 -0.44
N CYS A 167 -9.87 -28.04 -1.27
CA CYS A 167 -11.28 -28.02 -0.87
C CYS A 167 -11.91 -29.42 -0.81
N ALA A 168 -11.19 -30.44 -1.27
CA ALA A 168 -11.69 -31.80 -1.39
C ALA A 168 -11.64 -32.53 -0.04
N ARG A 169 -10.47 -32.48 0.64
CA ARG A 169 -10.23 -33.19 1.91
C ARG A 169 -11.04 -32.58 3.06
N HIS A 170 -11.10 -31.25 3.11
CA HIS A 170 -11.96 -30.49 4.01
C HIS A 170 -12.69 -29.42 3.21
N PHE A 171 -14.00 -29.32 3.40
CA PHE A 171 -14.81 -28.36 2.67
C PHE A 171 -14.56 -26.93 3.16
N MET A 172 -14.30 -26.03 2.21
CA MET A 172 -14.18 -24.59 2.45
C MET A 172 -15.44 -23.89 1.94
N SER A 173 -16.06 -23.05 2.78
CA SER A 173 -17.25 -22.30 2.36
C SER A 173 -16.90 -21.26 1.29
N LYS A 174 -17.90 -20.85 0.50
CA LYS A 174 -17.73 -19.79 -0.51
C LYS A 174 -17.19 -18.50 0.09
N ASP A 175 -17.68 -18.11 1.27
CA ASP A 175 -17.26 -16.88 1.94
C ASP A 175 -15.81 -16.97 2.43
N PHE A 176 -15.39 -18.16 2.90
CA PHE A 176 -13.98 -18.41 3.21
C PHE A 176 -13.11 -18.23 1.96
N ILE A 177 -13.48 -18.86 0.84
CA ILE A 177 -12.70 -18.77 -0.42
C ILE A 177 -12.61 -17.33 -0.90
N LYS A 178 -13.70 -16.56 -0.85
CA LYS A 178 -13.70 -15.13 -1.22
C LYS A 178 -12.75 -14.32 -0.35
N ARG A 179 -12.85 -14.46 0.98
CA ARG A 179 -11.93 -13.79 1.91
C ARG A 179 -10.47 -14.20 1.64
N TYR A 180 -10.25 -15.47 1.28
CA TYR A 180 -8.93 -15.97 0.93
C TYR A 180 -8.38 -15.31 -0.34
N VAL A 181 -9.22 -15.13 -1.37
CA VAL A 181 -8.89 -14.37 -2.58
C VAL A 181 -8.51 -12.93 -2.23
N ASP A 182 -9.25 -12.27 -1.34
CA ASP A 182 -8.95 -10.90 -0.92
C ASP A 182 -7.57 -10.79 -0.26
N ILE A 183 -7.22 -11.75 0.60
CA ILE A 183 -5.89 -11.80 1.25
C ILE A 183 -4.79 -12.03 0.20
N LEU A 184 -5.00 -12.97 -0.73
CA LEU A 184 -4.05 -13.24 -1.80
C LEU A 184 -3.83 -12.01 -2.69
N ALA A 185 -4.91 -11.32 -3.06
CA ALA A 185 -4.87 -10.11 -3.84
C ALA A 185 -4.06 -9.01 -3.14
N TYR A 186 -4.25 -8.81 -1.83
CA TYR A 186 -3.49 -7.85 -1.01
C TYR A 186 -1.97 -8.07 -1.07
N TYR A 187 -1.54 -9.33 -1.13
CA TYR A 187 -0.14 -9.72 -1.29
C TYR A 187 0.28 -9.94 -2.76
N LYS A 188 -0.51 -9.44 -3.72
CA LYS A 188 -0.22 -9.47 -5.15
C LYS A 188 -0.10 -10.88 -5.75
N PHE A 189 -0.66 -11.91 -5.13
CA PHE A 189 -0.89 -13.20 -5.79
C PHE A 189 -1.91 -13.00 -6.90
N ASN A 190 -1.76 -13.75 -7.99
CA ASN A 190 -2.60 -13.58 -9.18
C ASN A 190 -3.22 -14.89 -9.69
N ILE A 191 -2.91 -16.02 -9.07
CA ILE A 191 -3.50 -17.32 -9.41
C ILE A 191 -4.00 -18.00 -8.13
N LEU A 192 -5.24 -18.46 -8.14
CA LEU A 192 -5.77 -19.39 -7.14
C LEU A 192 -6.11 -20.69 -7.86
N HIS A 193 -5.43 -21.77 -7.49
CA HIS A 193 -5.76 -23.11 -7.94
C HIS A 193 -6.65 -23.77 -6.89
N LEU A 194 -7.84 -24.19 -7.28
CA LEU A 194 -8.77 -24.91 -6.41
C LEU A 194 -8.67 -26.40 -6.71
N HIS A 195 -8.20 -27.17 -5.74
CA HIS A 195 -8.24 -28.64 -5.80
C HIS A 195 -9.62 -29.11 -5.33
N LEU A 196 -10.52 -29.31 -6.29
CA LEU A 196 -11.96 -29.51 -6.06
C LEU A 196 -12.39 -30.99 -5.94
N THR A 197 -11.52 -31.93 -6.28
CA THR A 197 -11.86 -33.35 -6.32
C THR A 197 -10.71 -34.19 -5.75
N ASP A 198 -11.08 -35.18 -4.95
CA ASP A 198 -10.16 -36.19 -4.40
C ASP A 198 -10.94 -37.41 -3.91
N ASP A 199 -10.26 -38.42 -3.36
CA ASP A 199 -10.89 -39.67 -2.90
C ASP A 199 -12.03 -39.42 -1.90
N GLN A 200 -11.88 -38.40 -1.05
CA GLN A 200 -12.82 -38.09 0.04
C GLN A 200 -13.90 -37.07 -0.34
N GLY A 201 -13.88 -36.48 -1.55
CA GLY A 201 -14.83 -35.42 -1.87
C GLY A 201 -14.83 -34.91 -3.30
N TRP A 202 -16.02 -34.54 -3.77
CA TRP A 202 -16.29 -33.91 -5.06
C TRP A 202 -17.03 -32.58 -4.82
N ARG A 203 -16.48 -31.44 -5.25
CA ARG A 203 -16.94 -30.10 -4.82
C ARG A 203 -17.50 -29.21 -5.93
N ILE A 204 -17.71 -29.75 -7.13
CA ILE A 204 -18.29 -29.02 -8.26
C ILE A 204 -19.50 -29.77 -8.81
N GLU A 205 -20.57 -29.07 -9.15
CA GLU A 205 -21.72 -29.67 -9.82
C GLU A 205 -21.34 -30.12 -11.23
N ILE A 206 -21.93 -31.23 -11.71
CA ILE A 206 -21.71 -31.80 -13.05
C ILE A 206 -23.04 -31.94 -13.77
#